data_AF-A0A914QQ94-F1
#
_entry.id   AF-A0A914QQ94-F1
#
_cell.length_a   1.000
_cell.length_b   1.000
_cell.length_c   1.000
_cell.angle_alpha   90.00
_cell.angle_beta   90.00
_cell.angle_gamma   90.00
#
_symmetry.space_group_name_H-M   'P 1'
#
loop_
_entity.id
_entity.type
_entity.pdbx_description
1 polymer ?
#
loop_
_entity_poly.entity_id
_entity_poly.type
_entity_poly.pdbx_seq_one_letter_code
_entity_poly.pdbx_strand_id
1 'polypeptide(L)'
;MSETKHSFVNGKDFIDGCSFSVEWLLKSLKENDKEFQQKFGKKNVKEVNAYDISDGRGVASVVLRCTIHFIDSDETYSTILKVPGMELMIF
;
A
#
# COMPACT_ATOMS: atom_id res chain seq x y z
N MET A 1 -13.22 -14.30 13.65
CA MET A 1 -13.55 -12.99 13.08
C MET A 1 -12.25 -12.25 12.95
N SER A 2 -11.62 -12.28 11.77
CA SER A 2 -10.32 -11.64 11.57
C SER A 2 -10.55 -10.13 11.44
N GLU A 3 -10.11 -9.38 12.44
CA GLU A 3 -10.17 -7.91 12.45
C GLU A 3 -9.37 -7.38 11.27
N THR A 4 -10.07 -6.81 10.29
CA THR A 4 -9.44 -6.07 9.19
C THR A 4 -8.84 -4.79 9.79
N LYS A 5 -7.54 -4.78 10.04
CA LYS A 5 -6.81 -3.58 10.45
C LYS A 5 -6.80 -2.60 9.29
N HIS A 6 -7.60 -1.54 9.40
CA HIS A 6 -7.57 -0.41 8.49
C HIS A 6 -6.55 0.60 9.01
N SER A 7 -5.40 0.69 8.34
CA SER A 7 -4.35 1.64 8.71
C SER A 7 -4.45 2.89 7.84
N PHE A 8 -4.77 4.01 8.49
CA PHE A 8 -4.88 5.34 7.89
C PHE A 8 -3.51 6.01 7.93
N VAL A 9 -2.87 6.18 6.78
CA VAL A 9 -1.48 6.66 6.73
C VAL A 9 -1.33 7.88 5.84
N ASN A 10 -0.81 8.97 6.43
CA ASN A 10 -0.40 10.19 5.73
C ASN A 10 0.92 9.92 4.99
N GLY A 11 1.32 10.73 4.00
CA GLY A 11 2.38 10.41 3.03
C GLY A 11 3.74 9.98 3.62
N LYS A 12 4.08 10.41 4.84
CA LYS A 12 5.34 10.07 5.54
C LYS A 12 5.23 8.91 6.52
N ASP A 13 4.04 8.33 6.66
CA ASP A 13 3.77 7.30 7.65
C ASP A 13 4.14 5.91 7.10
N PHE A 14 4.40 4.98 8.02
CA PHE A 14 4.73 3.59 7.70
C PHE A 14 3.45 2.79 7.59
N ILE A 15 3.38 1.90 6.61
CA ILE A 15 2.25 0.98 6.54
C ILE A 15 2.36 0.02 7.73
N ASP A 16 1.30 -0.07 8.55
CA ASP A 16 1.28 -0.93 9.74
C ASP A 16 1.70 -2.36 9.40
N GLY A 17 2.68 -2.88 10.14
CA GLY A 17 3.25 -4.19 9.90
C GLY A 17 4.23 -4.27 8.72
N CYS A 18 4.68 -3.14 8.15
CA CYS A 18 5.65 -3.08 7.06
C CYS A 18 6.77 -2.08 7.32
N SER A 19 7.99 -2.40 6.86
CA SER A 19 9.18 -1.55 7.03
C SER A 19 9.33 -0.44 5.97
N PHE A 20 8.34 -0.28 5.09
CA PHE A 20 8.35 0.75 4.04
C PHE A 20 7.22 1.77 4.25
N SER A 21 7.48 2.99 3.79
CA SER A 21 6.56 4.12 3.93
C SER A 21 5.57 4.22 2.77
N VAL A 22 4.48 4.97 2.98
CA VAL A 22 3.54 5.34 1.91
C VAL A 22 4.26 6.04 0.76
N GLU A 23 5.20 6.94 1.07
CA GLU A 23 6.06 7.60 0.09
C GLU A 23 6.81 6.61 -0.81
N TRP A 24 7.38 5.55 -0.23
CA TRP A 24 8.08 4.52 -0.99
C TRP A 24 7.13 3.78 -1.93
N LEU A 25 5.94 3.39 -1.45
CA LEU A 25 4.92 2.75 -2.27
C LEU A 25 4.50 3.64 -3.46
N LEU A 26 4.17 4.90 -3.19
CA LEU A 26 3.75 5.86 -4.22
C LEU A 26 4.86 6.13 -5.22
N LYS A 27 6.11 6.23 -4.76
CA LYS A 27 7.27 6.38 -5.64
C LYS A 27 7.43 5.15 -6.54
N SER A 28 7.38 3.95 -5.97
CA SER A 28 7.48 2.69 -6.72
C SER A 28 6.40 2.58 -7.79
N LEU A 29 5.16 2.96 -7.49
CA LEU A 29 4.07 3.00 -8.48
C LEU A 29 4.32 4.04 -9.57
N LYS A 30 4.78 5.24 -9.21
CA LYS A 30 5.12 6.30 -10.17
C LYS A 30 6.28 5.92 -11.08
N GLU A 31 7.19 5.04 -10.66
CA GLU A 31 8.33 4.62 -11.46
C GLU A 31 8.05 3.37 -12.30
N ASN A 32 7.25 2.43 -11.78
CA ASN A 32 7.12 1.09 -12.35
C ASN A 32 5.73 0.76 -12.92
N ASP A 33 4.66 1.45 -12.49
CA ASP A 33 3.30 1.13 -12.92
C ASP A 33 2.77 2.15 -13.95
N LYS A 34 2.75 1.73 -15.22
CA LYS A 34 2.33 2.59 -16.33
C LYS A 34 0.87 3.02 -16.26
N GLU A 35 -0.02 2.20 -15.69
CA GLU A 35 -1.43 2.57 -15.56
C GLU A 35 -1.61 3.65 -14.50
N PHE A 36 -0.95 3.48 -13.35
CA PHE A 36 -0.90 4.45 -12.28
C PHE A 36 -0.35 5.79 -12.78
N GLN A 37 0.76 5.76 -13.51
CA GLN A 37 1.38 6.97 -14.09
C GLN A 37 0.41 7.72 -14.99
N GLN A 38 -0.29 7.02 -15.89
CA GLN A 38 -1.18 7.62 -16.88
C GLN A 38 -2.46 8.21 -16.25
N LYS A 39 -3.08 7.48 -15.33
CA LYS A 39 -4.40 7.85 -14.77
C LYS A 39 -4.29 8.67 -13.48
N PHE A 40 -3.25 8.47 -12.69
CA PHE A 40 -3.16 8.94 -11.31
C PHE A 40 -1.84 9.66 -10.97
N GLY A 41 -0.83 9.63 -11.84
CA GLY A 41 0.52 10.14 -11.53
C GLY A 41 0.60 11.62 -11.13
N LYS A 42 -0.39 12.43 -11.54
CA LYS A 42 -0.52 13.86 -11.18
C LYS A 42 -1.58 14.15 -10.11
N LYS A 43 -2.37 13.15 -9.72
CA LYS A 43 -3.45 13.34 -8.73
C LYS A 43 -2.85 13.41 -7.32
N ASN A 44 -3.41 14.27 -6.47
CA ASN A 44 -3.02 14.37 -5.07
C ASN A 44 -3.63 13.21 -4.28
N VAL A 45 -2.81 12.50 -3.53
CA VAL A 45 -3.25 11.39 -2.67
C VAL A 45 -3.88 11.96 -1.41
N LYS A 46 -5.09 11.49 -1.11
CA LYS A 46 -5.82 11.80 0.12
C LYS A 46 -5.44 10.82 1.23
N GLU A 47 -5.46 9.54 0.89
CA GLU A 47 -5.30 8.44 1.85
C GLU A 47 -4.82 7.18 1.14
N VAL A 48 -4.03 6.37 1.85
CA VAL A 48 -3.68 5.02 1.42
C VAL A 48 -4.14 4.06 2.50
N ASN A 49 -5.00 3.12 2.12
CA ASN A 49 -5.41 2.00 2.95
C ASN A 49 -4.63 0.77 2.54
N ALA A 50 -3.91 0.15 3.47
CA ALA A 50 -3.19 -1.09 3.24
C ALA A 50 -3.63 -2.14 4.27
N TYR A 51 -3.92 -3.35 3.80
CA TYR A 51 -4.25 -4.48 4.68
C TYR A 51 -3.65 -5.78 4.15
N ASP A 52 -3.24 -6.64 5.07
CA ASP A 52 -2.75 -7.97 4.75
C ASP A 52 -3.90 -8.86 4.24
N ILE A 53 -3.64 -9.54 3.13
CA ILE A 53 -4.50 -10.57 2.53
C ILE A 53 -3.78 -11.92 2.45
N SER A 54 -2.61 -12.06 3.07
CA SER A 54 -1.90 -13.34 3.11
C SER A 54 -2.52 -14.34 4.08
N ASP A 55 -3.38 -13.89 5.01
CA ASP A 55 -4.20 -14.73 5.88
C ASP A 55 -3.35 -15.75 6.67
N GLY A 56 -2.11 -15.36 7.02
CA GLY A 56 -1.14 -16.20 7.73
C GLY A 56 -0.60 -17.40 6.93
N ARG A 57 -0.96 -17.54 5.64
CA ARG A 57 -0.54 -18.66 4.78
C ARG A 57 0.78 -18.42 4.05
N GLY A 58 1.35 -17.21 4.18
CA GLY A 58 2.64 -16.84 3.61
C GLY A 58 3.79 -17.04 4.59
N VAL A 59 4.48 -18.19 4.52
CA VAL A 59 5.64 -18.51 5.40
C VAL A 59 6.88 -17.62 5.17
N ALA A 60 6.93 -16.89 4.05
CA ALA A 60 8.10 -16.11 3.64
C ALA A 60 7.76 -14.78 2.93
N SER A 61 6.49 -14.40 2.84
CA SER A 61 6.06 -13.14 2.20
C SER A 61 4.68 -12.73 2.71
N VAL A 62 4.50 -11.43 2.92
CA VAL A 62 3.19 -10.82 3.18
C VAL A 62 2.64 -10.26 1.88
N VAL A 63 1.34 -10.40 1.68
CA VAL A 63 0.64 -9.91 0.49
C VAL A 63 -0.32 -8.85 0.98
N LEU A 64 -0.07 -7.61 0.61
CA LEU A 64 -0.90 -6.48 0.98
C LEU A 64 -1.80 -6.10 -0.18
N ARG A 65 -3.04 -5.76 0.13
CA ARG A 65 -3.88 -4.99 -0.76
C ARG A 65 -3.81 -3.53 -0.35
N CYS A 66 -3.35 -2.70 -1.28
CA CYS A 66 -3.25 -1.25 -1.12
C CYS A 66 -4.32 -0.57 -1.96
N THR A 67 -5.11 0.31 -1.35
CA THR A 67 -6.11 1.14 -2.02
C THR A 67 -5.78 2.61 -1.75
N ILE A 68 -5.57 3.35 -2.84
CA ILE A 68 -5.19 4.75 -2.83
C ILE A 68 -6.42 5.59 -3.19
N HIS A 69 -6.77 6.51 -2.30
CA HIS A 69 -7.82 7.49 -2.48
C HIS A 69 -7.20 8.84 -2.85
N PHE A 70 -7.81 9.56 -3.78
CA PHE A 70 -7.30 10.84 -4.26
C PHE A 70 -8.21 11.99 -3.78
N ILE A 71 -7.63 13.19 -3.63
CA ILE A 71 -8.37 14.36 -3.12
C ILE A 71 -9.45 14.81 -4.10
N ASP A 72 -9.09 14.90 -5.38
CA ASP A 72 -9.92 15.45 -6.46
C ASP A 72 -10.69 14.37 -7.24
N SER A 73 -10.84 13.16 -6.70
CA SER A 73 -11.45 12.06 -7.45
C SER A 73 -12.08 11.03 -6.54
N ASP A 74 -13.31 10.63 -6.88
CA ASP A 74 -13.95 9.45 -6.28
C ASP A 74 -13.33 8.14 -6.78
N GLU A 75 -12.54 8.21 -7.86
CA GLU A 75 -11.80 7.05 -8.37
C GLU A 75 -10.70 6.66 -7.38
N THR A 76 -10.65 5.37 -7.04
CA THR A 76 -9.57 4.79 -6.24
C THR A 76 -8.67 3.93 -7.11
N TYR A 77 -7.38 3.89 -6.79
CA TYR A 77 -6.44 2.94 -7.40
C TYR A 77 -6.14 1.81 -6.42
N SER A 78 -6.41 0.56 -6.81
CA SER A 78 -6.10 -0.61 -5.98
C SER A 78 -4.99 -1.43 -6.62
N THR A 79 -4.01 -1.83 -5.81
CA THR A 79 -2.91 -2.70 -6.24
C THR A 79 -2.62 -3.75 -5.17
N ILE A 80 -2.01 -4.86 -5.60
CA ILE A 80 -1.56 -5.92 -4.72
C ILE A 80 -0.03 -5.86 -4.65
N LEU A 81 0.49 -5.68 -3.44
CA LEU A 81 1.92 -5.66 -3.18
C LEU A 81 2.33 -6.96 -2.50
N LYS A 82 3.28 -7.67 -3.10
CA LYS A 82 3.93 -8.83 -2.47
C LYS A 82 5.25 -8.39 -1.87
N VAL A 83 5.37 -8.50 -0.55
CA VAL A 83 6.53 -8.07 0.23
C VAL A 83 7.24 -9.33 0.76
N PRO A 84 8.53 -9.53 0.46
CA PRO A 84 9.27 -10.64 1.04
C PRO A 84 9.40 -10.47 2.56
N GLY A 85 9.17 -11.54 3.31
CA GLY A 85 9.04 -11.52 4.77
C GLY A 85 10.31 -11.14 5.53
N MET A 86 11.47 -11.20 4.88
CA MET A 86 12.75 -10.72 5.43
C MET A 86 12.80 -9.20 5.64
N GLU A 87 11.91 -8.44 5.00
CA GLU A 87 11.75 -6.99 5.21
C GLU A 87 10.75 -6.65 6.32
N LEU A 88 10.15 -7.63 7.02
CA LEU A 88 9.10 -7.39 8.03
C LEU A 88 9.57 -7.49 9.48
N MET A 89 10.89 -7.50 9.73
CA MET A 89 11.43 -7.44 11.09
C MET A 89 11.37 -6.03 11.64
N ILE A 90 10.28 -5.71 12.34
CA ILE A 90 10.24 -4.61 13.29
C ILE A 90 10.17 -5.25 14.69
N PHE A 91 11.22 -5.07 15.48
CA PHE A 91 11.27 -5.42 16.91
C PHE A 91 10.70 -4.26 17.74
#